data_AF-X0T9N5-F1
#
_entry.id   AF-X0T9N5-F1
#
_cell.length_a   1.000
_cell.length_b   1.000
_cell.length_c   1.000
_cell.angle_alpha   90.00
_cell.angle_beta   90.00
_cell.angle_gamma   90.00
#
_symmetry.space_group_name_H-M   'P 1'
#
loop_
_entity.id
_entity.type
_entity.pdbx_description
1 polymer ?
#
loop_
_entity_poly.entity_id
_entity_poly.type
_entity_poly.pdbx_seq_one_letter_code
_entity_poly.pdbx_strand_id
1 'polypeptide(L)'
;DLVSGEDYAFFPFMTIDPQYAGAVTGGADVIVVFNDNLTTRSFIEYLASADAQQIWVERGGFTATNNLVSLDAYPDPLARLAAEQLTGATVFRFD
;
A
#
# COMPACT_ATOMS: atom_id res chain seq x y z
N ASP A 1 -2.75 -6.17 26.48
CA ASP A 1 -2.66 -6.07 25.01
C ASP A 1 -1.32 -5.47 24.64
N LEU A 2 -0.77 -5.86 23.49
CA LEU A 2 0.50 -5.34 23.00
C LEU A 2 0.28 -3.96 22.33
N VAL A 3 1.21 -3.03 22.50
CA VAL A 3 1.18 -1.68 21.93
C VAL A 3 2.09 -1.60 20.70
N SER A 4 1.52 -1.22 19.55
CA SER A 4 2.27 -1.04 18.30
C SER A 4 3.29 0.09 18.44
N GLY A 5 4.54 -0.18 18.05
CA GLY A 5 5.66 0.76 18.17
C GLY A 5 6.36 0.72 19.54
N GLU A 6 5.80 0.01 20.52
CA GLU A 6 6.42 -0.22 21.84
C GLU A 6 6.78 -1.69 22.02
N ASP A 7 5.79 -2.58 21.91
CA ASP A 7 5.96 -4.03 22.12
C ASP A 7 6.31 -4.79 20.82
N TYR A 8 5.88 -4.26 19.67
CA TYR A 8 6.15 -4.82 18.35
C TYR A 8 6.30 -3.73 17.30
N ALA A 9 7.07 -4.02 16.26
CA ALA A 9 7.46 -3.05 15.25
C ALA A 9 7.46 -3.63 13.83
N PHE A 10 7.36 -2.72 12.86
CA PHE A 10 7.60 -2.97 11.45
C PHE A 10 9.04 -2.60 11.11
N PHE A 11 9.68 -3.39 10.25
CA PHE A 11 11.03 -3.12 9.76
C PHE A 11 11.14 -3.55 8.30
N PRO A 12 11.87 -2.78 7.48
CA PRO A 12 12.13 -3.16 6.10
C PRO A 12 12.94 -4.46 6.05
N PHE A 13 12.79 -5.18 4.94
CA PHE A 13 13.63 -6.35 4.69
C PHE A 13 15.11 -5.95 4.63
N MET A 14 15.98 -6.79 5.17
CA MET A 14 17.41 -6.49 5.21
C MET A 14 18.00 -6.42 3.80
N THR A 15 18.91 -5.46 3.57
CA THR A 15 19.67 -5.41 2.31
C THR A 15 20.70 -6.53 2.29
N ILE A 16 20.51 -7.49 1.39
CA ILE A 16 21.46 -8.60 1.17
C ILE A 16 22.54 -8.17 0.16
N ASP A 17 22.11 -7.64 -0.98
CA ASP A 17 22.99 -7.09 -2.02
C ASP A 17 22.82 -5.57 -2.08
N PRO A 18 23.89 -4.78 -1.86
CA PRO A 18 23.84 -3.32 -1.90
C PRO A 18 23.24 -2.75 -3.20
N GLN A 19 23.32 -3.47 -4.32
CA GLN A 19 22.76 -3.02 -5.60
C GLN A 19 21.22 -2.91 -5.56
N TYR A 20 20.57 -3.62 -4.64
CA TYR A 20 19.11 -3.64 -4.47
C TYR A 20 18.67 -2.97 -3.16
N ALA A 21 19.52 -2.13 -2.57
CA ALA A 21 19.16 -1.38 -1.37
C ALA A 21 17.89 -0.54 -1.61
N GLY A 22 16.88 -0.71 -0.75
CA GLY A 22 15.59 -0.03 -0.85
C GLY A 22 14.61 -0.63 -1.86
N ALA A 23 14.93 -1.78 -2.48
CA ALA A 23 13.96 -2.54 -3.26
C ALA A 23 12.91 -3.18 -2.33
N VAL A 24 11.66 -3.20 -2.79
CA VAL A 24 10.53 -3.82 -2.08
C VAL A 24 9.92 -4.89 -2.98
N THR A 25 9.60 -6.03 -2.38
CA THR A 25 8.80 -7.08 -3.01
C THR A 25 7.47 -7.17 -2.28
N GLY A 26 6.37 -7.38 -3.00
CA GLY A 26 5.08 -7.65 -2.38
C GLY A 26 4.01 -8.09 -3.36
N GLY A 27 2.97 -8.71 -2.84
CA GLY A 27 1.76 -9.01 -3.59
C GLY A 27 0.84 -7.79 -3.71
N ALA A 28 -0.06 -7.83 -4.68
CA ALA A 28 -1.18 -6.89 -4.76
C ALA A 28 -2.43 -7.58 -5.31
N ASP A 29 -3.58 -7.06 -4.88
CA ASP A 29 -4.86 -7.39 -5.48
C ASP A 29 -5.11 -6.47 -6.67
N VAL A 30 -5.34 -7.07 -7.84
CA VAL A 30 -5.60 -6.33 -9.09
C VAL A 30 -7.06 -6.52 -9.48
N ILE A 31 -7.73 -5.41 -9.72
CA ILE A 31 -9.11 -5.42 -10.21
C ILE A 31 -9.09 -5.50 -11.73
N VAL A 32 -9.81 -6.49 -12.28
CA VAL A 32 -9.84 -6.77 -13.72
C VAL A 32 -11.26 -6.65 -14.27
N VAL A 33 -11.41 -5.97 -15.40
CA VAL A 33 -12.69 -5.83 -16.11
C VAL A 33 -12.78 -6.87 -17.21
N PHE A 34 -13.74 -7.80 -17.09
CA PHE A 34 -14.02 -8.79 -18.12
C PHE A 34 -14.94 -8.27 -19.23
N ASN A 35 -15.89 -7.40 -18.86
CA ASN A 35 -16.86 -6.81 -19.78
C ASN A 35 -16.69 -5.29 -19.77
N ASP A 36 -16.05 -4.79 -20.82
CA ASP A 36 -15.71 -3.37 -20.95
C ASP A 36 -16.90 -2.55 -21.47
N ASN A 37 -17.47 -1.69 -20.62
CA ASN A 37 -18.52 -0.74 -20.96
C ASN A 37 -18.43 0.52 -20.07
N LEU A 38 -19.23 1.55 -20.38
CA LEU A 38 -19.16 2.83 -19.66
C LEU A 38 -19.42 2.71 -18.15
N THR A 39 -20.32 1.81 -17.74
CA THR A 39 -20.65 1.59 -16.33
C THR A 39 -19.52 0.88 -15.59
N THR A 40 -18.89 -0.13 -16.20
CA THR A 40 -17.76 -0.83 -15.57
C THR A 40 -16.51 0.04 -15.53
N ARG A 41 -16.25 0.84 -16.56
CA ARG A 41 -15.14 1.81 -16.58
C ARG A 41 -15.26 2.85 -15.47
N SER A 42 -16.43 3.48 -15.30
CA SER A 42 -16.60 4.51 -14.28
C SER A 42 -16.40 3.97 -12.86
N PHE A 43 -16.80 2.71 -12.62
CA PHE A 43 -16.59 2.07 -11.33
C PHE A 43 -15.10 1.78 -11.06
N ILE A 44 -14.35 1.26 -12.05
CA ILE A 44 -12.92 1.02 -11.87
C ILE A 44 -12.12 2.32 -11.75
N GLU A 45 -12.50 3.36 -12.49
CA GLU A 45 -11.92 4.70 -12.32
C GLU A 45 -12.11 5.21 -10.88
N TYR A 46 -13.31 5.02 -10.31
CA TYR A 46 -13.55 5.33 -8.90
C TYR A 46 -12.66 4.48 -7.98
N LEU A 47 -12.57 3.16 -8.15
CA LEU A 47 -11.73 2.31 -7.30
C LEU A 47 -10.23 2.64 -7.39
N ALA A 48 -9.76 3.15 -8.53
CA ALA A 48 -8.38 3.62 -8.71
C ALA A 48 -8.12 5.00 -8.06
N SER A 49 -9.15 5.75 -7.69
CA SER A 49 -9.04 7.07 -7.09
C SER A 49 -8.47 7.04 -5.67
N ALA A 50 -7.90 8.16 -5.23
CA ALA A 50 -7.40 8.33 -3.87
C ALA A 50 -8.53 8.21 -2.84
N ASP A 51 -9.70 8.83 -3.12
CA ASP A 51 -10.86 8.79 -2.24
C ASP A 51 -11.33 7.36 -1.95
N ALA A 52 -11.38 6.51 -2.99
CA ALA A 52 -11.74 5.12 -2.80
C ALA A 52 -10.69 4.36 -2.00
N GLN A 53 -9.39 4.53 -2.31
CA GLN A 53 -8.32 3.84 -1.58
C GLN A 53 -8.19 4.32 -0.12
N GLN A 54 -8.47 5.59 0.16
CA GLN A 54 -8.46 6.13 1.52
C GLN A 54 -9.44 5.39 2.44
N ILE A 55 -10.64 5.03 1.93
CA ILE A 55 -11.62 4.23 2.69
C ILE A 55 -11.02 2.89 3.16
N TRP A 56 -10.13 2.28 2.38
CA TRP A 56 -9.52 0.98 2.69
C TRP A 56 -8.37 1.15 3.66
N VAL A 57 -7.52 2.16 3.44
CA VAL A 57 -6.42 2.51 4.32
C VAL A 57 -6.91 2.81 5.75
N GLU A 58 -7.98 3.62 5.89
CA GLU A 58 -8.56 3.98 7.19
C GLU A 58 -9.12 2.76 7.96
N ARG A 59 -9.54 1.70 7.24
CA ARG A 59 -10.01 0.45 7.84
C ARG A 59 -8.86 -0.46 8.31
N GLY A 60 -7.64 -0.21 7.86
CA GLY A 60 -6.46 -1.00 8.17
C GLY A 60 -6.31 -2.28 7.33
N GLY A 61 -5.12 -2.86 7.38
CA GLY A 61 -4.78 -4.09 6.64
C GLY A 61 -4.56 -3.91 5.13
N PHE A 62 -4.57 -2.67 4.64
CA PHE A 62 -4.38 -2.33 3.23
C PHE A 62 -3.37 -1.19 3.09
N THR A 63 -2.55 -1.23 2.04
CA THR A 63 -1.63 -0.13 1.69
C THR A 63 -2.01 0.41 0.32
N ALA A 64 -2.25 1.73 0.24
CA ALA A 64 -2.63 2.39 -1.01
C ALA A 64 -1.46 2.40 -2.00
N THR A 65 -1.78 2.19 -3.27
CA THR A 65 -0.86 2.39 -4.41
C THR A 65 -0.97 3.80 -4.98
N ASN A 66 -2.05 4.53 -4.65
CA ASN A 66 -2.25 5.90 -5.05
C ASN A 66 -1.51 6.85 -4.10
N ASN A 67 -0.46 7.50 -4.60
CA ASN A 67 0.40 8.42 -3.83
C ASN A 67 -0.30 9.69 -3.33
N LEU A 68 -1.57 9.93 -3.70
CA LEU A 68 -2.36 11.03 -3.17
C LEU A 68 -3.08 10.68 -1.86
N VAL A 69 -3.07 9.40 -1.43
CA VAL A 69 -3.59 9.00 -0.12
C VAL A 69 -2.61 9.46 0.96
N SER A 70 -3.10 10.22 1.94
CA SER A 70 -2.26 10.72 3.04
C SER A 70 -1.75 9.59 3.93
N LEU A 71 -0.50 9.70 4.36
CA LEU A 71 0.08 8.82 5.39
C LEU A 71 -0.64 8.95 6.75
N ASP A 72 -1.34 10.06 6.99
CA ASP A 72 -2.12 10.27 8.21
C ASP A 72 -3.44 9.47 8.21
N ALA A 73 -3.85 8.89 7.08
CA ALA A 73 -5.05 8.06 7.00
C ALA A 73 -4.84 6.66 7.59
N TYR A 74 -3.60 6.22 7.79
CA TYR A 74 -3.29 4.89 8.32
C TYR A 74 -3.60 4.81 9.82
N PRO A 75 -4.28 3.76 10.29
CA PRO A 75 -4.87 3.70 11.63
C PRO A 75 -3.84 3.54 12.76
N ASP A 76 -2.62 3.10 12.44
CA ASP A 76 -1.57 2.87 13.41
C ASP A 76 -0.17 3.18 12.84
N PRO A 77 0.85 3.40 13.71
CA PRO A 77 2.21 3.72 13.28
C PRO A 77 2.85 2.65 12.39
N LEU A 78 2.54 1.36 12.54
CA LEU A 78 3.16 0.31 11.75
C LEU A 78 2.58 0.27 10.34
N ALA A 79 1.26 0.43 10.21
CA ALA A 79 0.60 0.54 8.92
C ALA A 79 1.14 1.75 8.13
N ARG A 80 1.36 2.88 8.81
CA ARG A 80 2.00 4.06 8.20
C ARG A 80 3.44 3.78 7.77
N LEU A 81 4.25 3.12 8.60
CA LEU A 81 5.63 2.75 8.25
C LEU A 81 5.70 1.81 7.03
N ALA A 82 4.77 0.86 6.92
CA ALA A 82 4.66 -0.01 5.75
C ALA A 82 4.33 0.80 4.48
N ALA A 83 3.42 1.77 4.58
CA ALA A 83 3.09 2.66 3.47
C ALA A 83 4.26 3.58 3.07
N GLU A 84 5.00 4.10 4.04
CA GLU A 84 6.23 4.87 3.80
C GLU A 84 7.30 4.04 3.07
N GLN A 85 7.48 2.77 3.46
CA GLN A 85 8.40 1.88 2.77
C GLN A 85 7.97 1.64 1.32
N LEU A 86 6.68 1.37 1.08
CA LEU A 86 6.16 1.11 -0.26
C LEU A 86 6.29 2.35 -1.16
N THR A 87 5.84 3.50 -0.68
CA THR A 87 5.83 4.76 -1.45
C THR A 87 7.22 5.35 -1.65
N GLY A 88 8.16 5.05 -0.73
CA GLY A 88 9.57 5.42 -0.84
C GLY A 88 10.43 4.42 -1.63
N ALA A 89 9.88 3.28 -2.07
CA ALA A 89 10.64 2.25 -2.77
C ALA A 89 11.13 2.75 -4.14
N THR A 90 12.43 2.60 -4.42
CA THR A 90 13.00 2.93 -5.73
C THR A 90 12.71 1.85 -6.78
N VAL A 91 12.49 0.62 -6.31
CA VAL A 91 12.12 -0.53 -7.12
C VAL A 91 11.06 -1.32 -6.36
N PHE A 92 9.93 -1.58 -7.02
CA PHE A 92 8.92 -2.54 -6.56
C PHE A 92 8.86 -3.73 -7.53
N ARG A 93 8.73 -4.94 -6.98
CA ARG A 93 8.52 -6.18 -7.73
C ARG A 93 7.39 -7.00 -7.11
N PHE A 94 6.58 -7.62 -7.96
CA PHE A 94 5.65 -8.66 -7.53
C PHE A 94 6.41 -9.98 -7.32
N ASP A 95 6.04 -10.75 -6.31
CA ASP A 95 6.49 -12.13 -6.10
C ASP A 95 5.67 -13.16 -6.89
#